data_AF-A0A3M7MES1-F1
#
_entry.id   AF-A0A3M7MES1-F1
#
_cell.length_a   1.000
_cell.length_b   1.000
_cell.length_c   1.000
_cell.angle_alpha   90.00
_cell.angle_beta   90.00
_cell.angle_gamma   90.00
#
_symmetry.space_group_name_H-M   'P 1'
#
loop_
_entity.id
_entity.type
_entity.pdbx_description
1 polymer ?
#
loop_
_entity_poly.entity_id
_entity_poly.type
_entity_poly.pdbx_seq_one_letter_code
_entity_poly.pdbx_strand_id
1 'polypeptide(L)'
;MSLLTDLRIYSDIPFTHIFSAELFGTYKPSPKVYLGAAEKLCLPPNECVMVAAHLADLKAAKENGLQTIYVERDGEEDWSEDQIEEARSAGWVDVWISGEGNRGFITVAERLGIKLTESN
;
A
#
# COMPACT_ATOMS: atom_id res chain seq x y z
N MET A 1 -14.19 9.45 14.75
CA MET A 1 -12.74 9.71 14.54
C MET A 1 -11.82 9.25 15.69
N SER A 2 -12.29 8.59 16.77
CA SER A 2 -11.40 8.12 17.84
C SER A 2 -10.37 7.10 17.34
N LEU A 3 -10.81 6.07 16.60
CA LEU A 3 -9.94 4.96 16.15
C LEU A 3 -8.70 5.40 15.37
N LEU A 4 -8.84 6.29 14.38
CA LEU A 4 -7.70 6.74 13.56
C LEU A 4 -6.78 7.70 14.30
N THR A 5 -7.34 8.43 15.26
CA THR A 5 -6.56 9.26 16.19
C THR A 5 -5.73 8.37 17.10
N ASP A 6 -6.35 7.33 17.66
CA ASP A 6 -5.68 6.34 18.49
C ASP A 6 -4.60 5.59 17.70
N LEU A 7 -4.88 5.16 16.47
CA LEU A 7 -3.88 4.56 15.58
C LEU A 7 -2.64 5.46 15.44
N ARG A 8 -2.82 6.76 15.21
CA ARG A 8 -1.69 7.68 15.09
C ARG A 8 -0.93 7.83 16.41
N ILE A 9 -1.62 7.87 17.54
CA ILE A 9 -1.02 8.08 18.86
C ILE A 9 -0.23 6.85 19.32
N TYR A 10 -0.73 5.64 19.04
CA TYR A 10 -0.20 4.40 19.62
C TYR A 10 0.61 3.52 18.66
N SER A 11 0.76 3.90 17.38
CA SER A 11 1.53 3.09 16.40
C SER A 11 3.00 3.48 16.25
N ASP A 12 3.43 4.63 16.79
CA ASP A 12 4.72 5.27 16.50
C ASP A 12 4.99 5.51 14.99
N ILE A 13 3.97 5.40 14.14
CA ILE A 13 4.07 5.69 12.71
C ILE A 13 3.78 7.18 12.50
N PRO A 14 4.72 7.96 11.93
CA PRO A 14 4.57 9.40 11.76
C PRO A 14 3.70 9.74 10.54
N PHE A 15 2.45 9.28 10.52
CA PHE A 15 1.50 9.60 9.46
C PHE A 15 1.33 11.12 9.34
N THR A 16 1.66 11.68 8.18
CA THR A 16 1.45 13.11 7.88
C THR A 16 -0.02 13.39 7.54
N HIS A 17 -0.68 12.43 6.91
CA HIS A 17 -2.08 12.47 6.51
C HIS A 17 -2.74 11.12 6.79
N ILE A 18 -4.02 11.12 7.16
CA ILE A 18 -4.81 9.90 7.33
C ILE A 18 -6.14 10.08 6.59
N PHE A 19 -6.41 9.21 5.63
CA PHE A 19 -7.68 9.16 4.91
C PHE A 19 -8.42 7.87 5.24
N SER A 20 -9.73 7.98 5.46
CA SER A 20 -10.60 6.86 5.82
C SER A 20 -11.63 6.61 4.72
N ALA A 21 -12.13 5.38 4.63
CA ALA A 21 -13.31 5.05 3.82
C ALA A 21 -14.51 5.97 4.14
N GLU A 22 -14.66 6.41 5.39
CA GLU A 22 -15.69 7.36 5.82
C GLU A 22 -15.62 8.70 5.07
N LEU A 23 -14.39 9.19 4.78
CA LEU A 23 -14.18 10.44 4.05
C LEU A 23 -14.73 10.37 2.61
N PHE A 24 -14.73 9.16 2.03
CA PHE A 24 -15.15 8.91 0.67
C PHE A 24 -16.57 8.30 0.57
N GLY A 25 -17.18 7.97 1.72
CA GLY A 25 -18.50 7.34 1.80
C GLY A 25 -18.58 5.96 1.15
N THR A 26 -17.45 5.26 0.98
CA THR A 26 -17.36 3.97 0.30
C THR A 26 -16.08 3.23 0.69
N TYR A 27 -16.02 1.94 0.39
CA TYR A 27 -14.89 1.07 0.71
C TYR A 27 -14.15 0.62 -0.55
N LYS A 28 -12.92 0.15 -0.37
CA LYS A 28 -12.21 -0.62 -1.39
C LYS A 28 -13.08 -1.82 -1.83
N PRO A 29 -13.07 -2.18 -3.12
CA PRO A 29 -12.19 -1.72 -4.19
C PRO A 29 -12.73 -0.51 -4.99
N SER A 30 -13.65 0.29 -4.45
CA SER A 30 -14.21 1.44 -5.15
C SER A 30 -13.12 2.45 -5.60
N PRO A 31 -13.11 2.87 -6.88
CA PRO A 31 -12.20 3.91 -7.41
C PRO A 31 -12.10 5.18 -6.57
N LYS A 32 -13.21 5.58 -5.92
CA LYS A 32 -13.28 6.80 -5.11
C LYS A 32 -12.29 6.79 -3.94
N VAL A 33 -11.92 5.61 -3.42
CA VAL A 33 -10.95 5.51 -2.32
C VAL A 33 -9.55 5.87 -2.80
N TYR A 34 -9.12 5.33 -3.94
CA TYR A 34 -7.78 5.57 -4.49
C TYR A 34 -7.65 6.96 -5.11
N LEU A 35 -8.59 7.32 -5.99
CA LEU A 35 -8.58 8.62 -6.67
C LEU A 35 -8.83 9.78 -5.71
N GLY A 36 -9.74 9.58 -4.74
CA GLY A 36 -10.01 10.58 -3.71
C GLY A 36 -8.82 10.82 -2.79
N ALA A 37 -8.05 9.78 -2.46
CA ALA A 37 -6.81 9.96 -1.68
C ALA A 37 -5.75 10.75 -2.47
N ALA A 38 -5.54 10.43 -3.75
CA ALA A 38 -4.62 11.17 -4.62
C ALA A 38 -5.03 12.65 -4.77
N GLU A 39 -6.33 12.91 -4.99
CA GLU A 39 -6.89 14.26 -5.07
C GLU A 39 -6.65 15.05 -3.77
N LYS A 40 -6.84 14.43 -2.60
CA LYS A 40 -6.59 15.09 -1.29
C LYS A 40 -5.11 15.42 -1.06
N LEU A 41 -4.20 14.67 -1.69
CA LEU A 41 -2.77 14.97 -1.69
C LEU A 41 -2.39 16.00 -2.76
N CYS A 42 -3.34 16.43 -3.60
CA CYS A 42 -3.10 17.28 -4.77
C CYS A 42 -2.08 16.68 -5.74
N LEU A 43 -2.08 15.36 -5.89
CA LEU A 43 -1.18 14.62 -6.78
C LEU A 43 -1.99 13.87 -7.84
N PRO A 44 -1.44 13.71 -9.06
CA PRO A 44 -2.00 12.79 -10.02
C PRO A 44 -1.80 11.33 -9.54
N PRO A 45 -2.67 10.38 -9.92
CA PRO A 45 -2.59 9.00 -9.44
C PRO A 45 -1.25 8.30 -9.74
N ASN A 46 -0.63 8.60 -10.88
CA ASN A 46 0.65 8.00 -11.29
C ASN A 46 1.87 8.50 -10.48
N GLU A 47 1.69 9.53 -9.64
CA GLU A 47 2.69 9.98 -8.66
C GLU A 47 2.38 9.45 -7.24
N CYS A 48 1.33 8.63 -7.10
CA CYS A 48 0.99 7.94 -5.87
C CYS A 48 1.35 6.46 -5.95
N VAL A 49 1.84 5.89 -4.84
CA VAL A 49 2.08 4.45 -4.69
C VAL A 49 1.19 3.84 -3.62
N MET A 50 0.53 2.74 -3.95
CA MET A 50 -0.18 1.90 -2.99
C MET A 50 0.74 0.78 -2.52
N VAL A 51 0.92 0.65 -1.20
CA VAL A 51 1.71 -0.42 -0.58
C VAL A 51 0.76 -1.31 0.22
N ALA A 52 0.66 -2.60 -0.11
CA ALA A 52 -0.28 -3.51 0.55
C ALA A 52 0.18 -4.98 0.50
N ALA A 53 -0.36 -5.79 1.42
CA ALA A 53 -0.19 -7.25 1.46
C ALA A 53 -1.29 -8.01 0.69
N HIS A 54 -2.25 -7.32 0.08
CA HIS A 54 -3.42 -7.93 -0.55
C HIS A 54 -3.45 -7.65 -2.05
N LEU A 55 -3.39 -8.68 -2.88
CA LEU A 55 -3.32 -8.54 -4.34
C LEU A 55 -4.56 -7.87 -4.95
N ALA A 56 -5.76 -8.11 -4.40
CA ALA A 56 -6.98 -7.44 -4.83
C ALA A 56 -6.91 -5.91 -4.65
N ASP A 57 -6.28 -5.45 -3.57
CA ASP A 57 -6.12 -4.01 -3.27
C ASP A 57 -5.16 -3.36 -4.26
N LEU A 58 -4.04 -4.03 -4.53
CA LEU A 58 -3.05 -3.58 -5.51
C LEU A 58 -3.61 -3.59 -6.93
N LYS A 59 -4.36 -4.62 -7.33
CA LYS A 59 -5.05 -4.67 -8.61
C LYS A 59 -5.94 -3.45 -8.81
N ALA A 60 -6.81 -3.17 -7.84
CA ALA A 60 -7.73 -2.04 -7.92
C ALA A 60 -7.00 -0.69 -7.93
N ALA A 61 -5.91 -0.55 -7.16
CA ALA A 61 -5.06 0.65 -7.22
C ALA A 61 -4.41 0.83 -8.60
N LYS A 62 -3.89 -0.27 -9.19
CA LYS A 62 -3.25 -0.28 -10.51
C LYS A 62 -4.22 0.11 -11.63
N GLU A 63 -5.44 -0.42 -11.59
CA GLU A 63 -6.53 -0.07 -12.53
C GLU A 63 -6.92 1.41 -12.45
N ASN A 64 -6.68 2.05 -11.30
CA ASN A 64 -6.90 3.49 -11.09
C ASN A 64 -5.64 4.36 -11.33
N GLY A 65 -4.57 3.76 -11.88
CA GLY A 65 -3.37 4.48 -12.31
C GLY A 65 -2.33 4.75 -11.23
N LEU A 66 -2.47 4.15 -10.04
CA LEU A 66 -1.44 4.21 -9.01
C LEU A 66 -0.31 3.22 -9.31
N GLN A 67 0.89 3.54 -8.83
CA GLN A 67 1.97 2.55 -8.71
C GLN A 67 1.68 1.60 -7.55
N THR A 68 2.24 0.39 -7.58
CA THR A 68 1.88 -0.66 -6.61
C THR A 68 3.08 -1.42 -6.07
N ILE A 69 3.14 -1.60 -4.75
CA ILE A 69 4.18 -2.38 -4.07
C ILE A 69 3.50 -3.42 -3.19
N TYR A 70 3.84 -4.68 -3.44
CA TYR A 70 3.45 -5.78 -2.58
C TYR A 70 4.43 -5.92 -1.42
N VAL A 71 3.92 -6.08 -0.21
CA VAL A 71 4.72 -6.44 0.97
C VAL A 71 4.10 -7.67 1.62
N GLU A 72 4.81 -8.79 1.55
CA GLU A 72 4.44 -10.06 2.17
C GLU A 72 4.28 -9.88 3.68
N ARG A 73 3.25 -10.52 4.22
CA ARG A 73 2.98 -10.58 5.66
C ARG A 73 2.58 -12.01 6.00
N ASP A 74 3.54 -12.76 6.53
CA ASP A 74 3.38 -14.16 6.89
C ASP A 74 2.12 -14.39 7.73
N GLY A 75 1.23 -15.26 7.25
CA GLY A 75 -0.03 -15.60 7.92
C GLY A 75 -1.21 -14.64 7.66
N GLU A 76 -1.01 -13.57 6.87
CA GLU A 76 -2.09 -12.71 6.36
C GLU A 76 -2.42 -12.99 4.88
N GLU A 77 -1.67 -13.87 4.21
CA GLU A 77 -1.90 -14.20 2.80
C GLU A 77 -3.02 -15.21 2.59
N ASP A 78 -4.03 -14.84 1.80
CA ASP A 78 -5.16 -15.69 1.39
C ASP A 78 -5.10 -16.10 -0.10
N TRP A 79 -3.91 -16.06 -0.73
CA TRP A 79 -3.74 -16.28 -2.18
C TRP A 79 -3.02 -17.58 -2.48
N SER A 80 -3.50 -18.33 -3.48
CA SER A 80 -2.79 -19.50 -4.02
C SER A 80 -1.62 -19.09 -4.92
N GLU A 81 -0.68 -20.01 -5.13
CA GLU A 81 0.43 -19.83 -6.07
C GLU A 81 -0.05 -19.42 -7.47
N ASP A 82 -1.15 -20.02 -7.95
CA ASP A 82 -1.77 -19.68 -9.24
C ASP A 82 -2.23 -18.22 -9.30
N GLN A 83 -2.82 -17.70 -8.22
CA GLN A 83 -3.28 -16.31 -8.16
C GLN A 83 -2.12 -15.32 -8.07
N ILE A 84 -1.03 -15.71 -7.39
CA ILE A 84 0.21 -14.93 -7.31
C ILE A 84 0.86 -14.82 -8.69
N GLU A 85 0.85 -15.90 -9.47
CA GLU A 85 1.36 -15.92 -10.84
C GLU A 85 0.47 -15.14 -11.81
N GLU A 86 -0.86 -15.22 -11.65
CA GLU A 86 -1.81 -14.35 -12.36
C GLU A 86 -1.49 -12.88 -12.10
N ALA A 87 -1.31 -12.49 -10.84
CA ALA A 87 -1.00 -11.11 -10.47
C ALA A 87 0.33 -10.61 -11.07
N ARG A 88 1.34 -11.48 -11.20
CA ARG A 88 2.62 -11.17 -11.87
C ARG A 88 2.42 -10.97 -13.35
N SER A 89 1.81 -11.94 -14.02
CA SER A 89 1.60 -11.91 -15.47
C SER A 89 0.69 -10.76 -15.91
N ALA A 90 -0.32 -10.43 -15.11
CA ALA A 90 -1.24 -9.32 -15.36
C ALA A 90 -0.69 -7.95 -14.93
N GLY A 91 0.50 -7.89 -14.30
CA GLY A 91 1.16 -6.64 -13.94
C GLY A 91 0.45 -5.83 -12.86
N TRP A 92 -0.21 -6.48 -11.89
CA TRP A 92 -0.92 -5.80 -10.80
C TRP A 92 0.03 -5.09 -9.84
N VAL A 93 1.27 -5.56 -9.75
CA VAL A 93 2.28 -5.12 -8.77
C VAL A 93 3.56 -4.70 -9.51
N ASP A 94 4.02 -3.49 -9.26
CA ASP A 94 5.28 -2.98 -9.82
C ASP A 94 6.52 -3.50 -9.06
N VAL A 95 6.43 -3.61 -7.74
CA VAL A 95 7.53 -4.09 -6.89
C VAL A 95 7.04 -5.13 -5.88
N TRP A 96 7.68 -6.30 -5.87
CA TRP A 96 7.38 -7.39 -4.94
C TRP A 96 8.39 -7.46 -3.81
N ILE A 97 7.97 -7.17 -2.57
CA ILE A 97 8.74 -7.40 -1.35
C ILE A 97 8.23 -8.69 -0.70
N SER A 98 8.86 -9.80 -1.05
CA SER A 98 8.56 -11.13 -0.52
C SER A 98 9.83 -11.98 -0.47
N GLY A 99 9.78 -13.11 0.23
CA GLY A 99 10.86 -14.08 0.40
C GLY A 99 11.75 -13.80 1.60
N GLU A 100 12.74 -14.69 1.77
CA GLU A 100 13.65 -14.70 2.92
C GLU A 100 14.47 -13.40 3.01
N GLY A 101 14.57 -12.85 4.23
CA GLY A 101 15.34 -11.64 4.51
C GLY A 101 14.63 -10.33 4.18
N ASN A 102 13.37 -10.36 3.74
CA ASN A 102 12.56 -9.15 3.63
C ASN A 102 12.30 -8.55 5.03
N ARG A 103 12.38 -7.22 5.13
CA ARG A 103 12.15 -6.44 6.36
C ARG A 103 10.94 -5.51 6.19
N GLY A 104 9.96 -5.95 5.41
CA GLY A 104 8.77 -5.17 5.08
C GLY A 104 9.10 -3.79 4.50
N PHE A 105 8.58 -2.73 5.15
CA PHE A 105 8.76 -1.34 4.69
C PHE A 105 10.22 -0.86 4.69
N ILE A 106 11.11 -1.48 5.48
CA ILE A 106 12.54 -1.15 5.42
C ILE A 106 13.10 -1.57 4.06
N THR A 107 12.77 -2.78 3.59
CA THR A 107 13.18 -3.25 2.26
C THR A 107 12.53 -2.43 1.14
N VAL A 108 11.29 -1.97 1.32
CA VAL A 108 10.66 -1.00 0.39
C VAL A 108 11.53 0.25 0.26
N ALA A 109 11.90 0.87 1.40
CA ALA A 109 12.69 2.08 1.42
C ALA A 109 14.05 1.90 0.72
N GLU A 110 14.72 0.77 0.99
CA GLU A 110 16.00 0.43 0.33
C GLU A 110 15.86 0.29 -1.17
N ARG A 111 14.81 -0.38 -1.66
CA ARG A 111 14.56 -0.53 -3.10
C ARG A 111 14.21 0.78 -3.79
N LEU A 112 13.64 1.74 -3.06
CA LEU A 112 13.39 3.09 -3.54
C LEU A 112 14.62 4.02 -3.42
N GLY A 113 15.76 3.51 -2.93
CA GLY A 113 17.00 4.27 -2.78
C GLY A 113 16.97 5.27 -1.61
N ILE A 114 16.06 5.10 -0.66
CA ILE A 114 15.97 5.94 0.53
C ILE A 114 17.10 5.55 1.48
N LYS A 115 17.90 6.54 1.90
CA LYS A 115 18.93 6.34 2.90
C LYS A 115 18.29 6.19 4.26
N LEU A 116 18.41 5.01 4.86
CA LEU A 116 18.02 4.76 6.24
C LEU A 116 19.03 5.48 7.14
N THR A 117 18.57 6.47 7.88
CA THR A 117 19.33 6.99 9.02
C THR A 117 19.15 6.01 10.17
N GLU A 118 20.23 5.58 10.80
CA GLU A 118 20.09 4.91 12.10
C GLU A 118 19.41 5.88 13.07
N SER A 119 18.25 5.48 13.60
CA SER A 119 17.62 6.19 14.69
C SER A 119 18.44 5.90 15.96
N ASN A 120 18.88 6.96 16.66
CA ASN A 120 19.50 6.88 17.99
C ASN A 120 18.65 6.11 19.01
#